data_AF-A0A9E0RXJ8-F1
#
_entry.id   AF-A0A9E0RXJ8-F1
#
_cell.length_a   1.000
_cell.length_b   1.000
_cell.length_c   1.000
_cell.angle_alpha   90.00
_cell.angle_beta   90.00
_cell.angle_gamma   90.00
#
_symmetry.space_group_name_H-M   'P 1'
#
loop_
_entity.id
_entity.type
_entity.pdbx_description
1 polymer ?
#
loop_
_entity_poly.entity_id
_entity_poly.type
_entity_poly.pdbx_seq_one_letter_code
_entity_poly.pdbx_strand_id
1 'polypeptide(L)'
;DAAHLIPPNGGFNMNTGMQDAHNLAWKLAGVVKGWADERLLETYDAERRPIALFNAAEAVHNLTALVDKDDQGQAGGFRRDHYVHPGLALGYRYNNGAISYLPGQNREDDWTVGEYIQTAVPGGRAPHLWVTGKDGETISSLELFEREFVLLATPEGGTTWAAAVKEAAIETQAPLRLITIGEGGDWAAASEDFSKLYGLTGSQAVLVRPDGHVGWRGETADAAELAQAMDVLTGCPQMAHPA
;
A
#
# COMPACT_ATOMS: atom_id res chain seq x y z
N ASP A 1 -12.40 -1.31 -17.76
CA ASP A 1 -13.77 -1.58 -18.22
C ASP A 1 -14.11 -3.06 -18.43
N ALA A 2 -13.15 -3.95 -18.74
CA ALA A 2 -13.46 -5.38 -18.87
C ALA A 2 -13.88 -6.03 -17.53
N ALA A 3 -13.26 -5.64 -16.41
CA ALA A 3 -13.51 -6.20 -15.09
C ALA A 3 -14.66 -5.50 -14.32
N HIS A 4 -14.97 -4.25 -14.68
CA HIS A 4 -15.99 -3.44 -14.02
C HIS A 4 -16.52 -2.34 -14.95
N LEU A 5 -17.80 -2.04 -14.78
CA LEU A 5 -18.49 -0.93 -15.42
C LEU A 5 -18.99 0.00 -14.32
N ILE A 6 -18.39 1.18 -14.23
CA ILE A 6 -18.68 2.15 -13.18
C ILE A 6 -19.37 3.36 -13.83
N PRO A 7 -20.53 3.82 -13.34
CA PRO A 7 -21.14 5.05 -13.81
C PRO A 7 -20.16 6.23 -13.77
N PRO A 8 -20.26 7.21 -14.69
CA PRO A 8 -19.27 8.28 -14.80
C PRO A 8 -19.27 9.27 -13.61
N ASN A 9 -20.30 9.22 -12.78
CA ASN A 9 -20.55 10.13 -11.65
C ASN A 9 -19.49 9.97 -10.55
N GLY A 10 -18.46 10.83 -10.57
CA GLY A 10 -17.32 10.80 -9.65
C GLY A 10 -15.99 10.48 -10.33
N GLY A 11 -15.99 10.13 -11.61
CA GLY A 11 -14.76 9.93 -12.39
C GLY A 11 -13.93 8.72 -11.98
N PHE A 12 -14.54 7.71 -11.35
CA PHE A 12 -13.81 6.59 -10.76
C PHE A 12 -13.35 5.54 -11.77
N ASN A 13 -14.04 5.37 -12.90
CA ASN A 13 -13.83 4.25 -13.82
C ASN A 13 -12.37 4.13 -14.30
N MET A 14 -11.85 5.19 -14.95
CA MET A 14 -10.48 5.20 -15.48
C MET A 14 -9.42 5.07 -14.37
N ASN A 15 -9.62 5.76 -13.24
CA ASN A 15 -8.71 5.69 -12.09
C ASN A 15 -8.64 4.27 -11.51
N THR A 16 -9.78 3.60 -11.37
CA THR A 16 -9.85 2.21 -10.90
C THR A 16 -9.11 1.28 -11.87
N GLY A 17 -9.34 1.43 -13.18
CA GLY A 17 -8.66 0.62 -14.20
C GLY A 17 -7.14 0.81 -14.23
N MET A 18 -6.64 2.03 -14.05
CA MET A 18 -5.19 2.28 -13.94
C MET A 18 -4.60 1.63 -12.69
N GLN A 19 -5.30 1.73 -11.56
CA GLN A 19 -4.87 1.09 -10.31
C GLN A 19 -4.89 -0.43 -10.39
N ASP A 20 -5.84 -1.02 -11.13
CA ASP A 20 -5.86 -2.47 -11.38
C ASP A 20 -4.62 -2.91 -12.16
N ALA A 21 -4.26 -2.18 -13.22
CA ALA A 21 -3.07 -2.47 -14.00
C ALA A 21 -1.79 -2.32 -13.14
N HIS A 22 -1.70 -1.27 -12.34
CA HIS A 22 -0.56 -1.03 -11.45
C HIS A 22 -0.41 -2.17 -10.41
N ASN A 23 -1.52 -2.60 -9.81
CA ASN A 23 -1.53 -3.71 -8.86
C ASN A 23 -1.11 -5.05 -9.49
N LEU A 24 -1.54 -5.32 -10.72
CA LEU A 24 -1.27 -6.60 -11.38
C LEU A 24 0.13 -6.67 -12.02
N ALA A 25 0.65 -5.54 -12.51
CA ALA A 25 1.88 -5.51 -13.30
C ALA A 25 3.10 -6.10 -12.56
N TRP A 26 3.30 -5.72 -11.30
CA TRP A 26 4.44 -6.19 -10.51
C TRP A 26 4.31 -7.67 -10.15
N LYS A 27 3.09 -8.15 -9.89
CA LYS A 27 2.80 -9.56 -9.58
C LYS A 27 3.12 -10.45 -10.78
N LEU A 28 2.65 -10.06 -11.97
CA LEU A 28 3.00 -10.74 -13.22
C LEU A 28 4.51 -10.72 -13.47
N ALA A 29 5.16 -9.58 -13.25
CA ALA A 29 6.61 -9.48 -13.38
C ALA A 29 7.33 -10.44 -12.42
N GLY A 30 6.81 -10.65 -11.21
CA GLY A 30 7.39 -11.58 -10.25
C GLY A 30 7.28 -13.04 -10.65
N VAL A 31 6.10 -13.45 -11.12
CA VAL A 31 5.88 -14.81 -11.64
C VAL A 31 6.76 -15.06 -12.87
N VAL A 32 6.79 -14.14 -13.83
CA VAL A 32 7.58 -14.27 -15.06
C VAL A 32 9.09 -14.31 -14.78
N LYS A 33 9.57 -13.54 -13.79
CA LYS A 33 10.98 -13.53 -13.38
C LYS A 33 11.34 -14.65 -12.40
N GLY A 34 10.36 -15.43 -11.95
CA GLY A 34 10.57 -16.62 -11.11
C GLY A 34 10.84 -16.36 -9.63
N TRP A 35 10.56 -15.15 -9.12
CA TRP A 35 10.72 -14.84 -7.69
C TRP A 35 9.39 -14.80 -6.91
N ALA A 36 8.26 -14.98 -7.59
CA ALA A 36 6.94 -15.13 -6.98
C ALA A 36 6.23 -16.37 -7.50
N ASP A 37 5.40 -16.98 -6.66
CA ASP A 37 4.54 -18.12 -7.01
C ASP A 37 3.28 -17.63 -7.76
N GLU A 38 2.70 -18.48 -8.61
CA GLU A 38 1.48 -18.14 -9.36
C GLU A 38 0.29 -17.79 -8.44
N ARG A 39 0.26 -18.30 -7.20
CA ARG A 39 -0.75 -17.94 -6.19
C ARG A 39 -0.76 -16.45 -5.88
N LEU A 40 0.36 -15.73 -6.07
CA LEU A 40 0.36 -14.27 -5.93
C LEU A 40 -0.67 -13.61 -6.84
N LEU A 41 -0.95 -14.18 -8.01
CA LEU A 41 -1.92 -13.62 -8.96
C LEU A 41 -3.37 -13.69 -8.43
N GLU A 42 -3.68 -14.63 -7.55
CA GLU A 42 -5.01 -14.71 -6.90
C GLU A 42 -5.28 -13.49 -6.01
N THR A 43 -4.22 -12.87 -5.48
CA THR A 43 -4.33 -11.66 -4.64
C THR A 43 -4.84 -10.46 -5.43
N TYR A 44 -4.74 -10.44 -6.76
CA TYR A 44 -5.30 -9.36 -7.58
C TYR A 44 -6.81 -9.24 -7.37
N ASP A 45 -7.56 -10.33 -7.44
CA ASP A 45 -9.01 -10.29 -7.25
C ASP A 45 -9.36 -9.94 -5.80
N ALA A 46 -8.68 -10.56 -4.83
CA ALA A 46 -8.88 -10.31 -3.41
C ALA A 46 -8.67 -8.84 -3.02
N GLU A 47 -7.74 -8.15 -3.68
CA GLU A 47 -7.41 -6.74 -3.42
C GLU A 47 -8.29 -5.78 -4.24
N ARG A 48 -8.48 -6.03 -5.54
CA ARG A 48 -9.06 -5.05 -6.47
C ARG A 48 -10.57 -5.15 -6.62
N ARG A 49 -11.15 -6.35 -6.50
CA ARG A 49 -12.59 -6.54 -6.64
C ARG A 49 -13.40 -5.75 -5.59
N PRO A 50 -13.03 -5.74 -4.29
CA PRO A 50 -13.73 -4.93 -3.29
C PRO A 50 -13.70 -3.44 -3.61
N ILE A 51 -12.57 -2.92 -4.10
CA ILE A 51 -12.41 -1.50 -4.44
C ILE A 51 -13.27 -1.13 -5.66
N ALA A 52 -13.30 -1.98 -6.69
CA ALA A 52 -14.16 -1.75 -7.86
C ALA A 52 -15.65 -1.73 -7.48
N LEU A 53 -16.09 -2.65 -6.61
CA LEU A 53 -17.47 -2.67 -6.10
C LEU A 53 -17.80 -1.43 -5.28
N PHE A 54 -16.88 -0.99 -4.43
CA PHE A 54 -17.04 0.23 -3.63
C PHE A 54 -17.18 1.47 -4.53
N ASN A 55 -16.27 1.64 -5.50
CA ASN A 55 -16.31 2.75 -6.44
C ASN A 55 -17.58 2.75 -7.30
N ALA A 56 -18.09 1.56 -7.67
CA ALA A 56 -19.36 1.43 -8.38
C ALA A 56 -20.54 1.88 -7.51
N ALA A 57 -20.58 1.48 -6.24
CA ALA A 57 -21.62 1.88 -5.29
C ALA A 57 -21.61 3.40 -5.06
N GLU A 58 -20.43 4.00 -4.87
CA GLU A 58 -20.28 5.44 -4.71
C GLU A 58 -20.68 6.21 -5.98
N ALA A 59 -20.38 5.69 -7.17
CA ALA A 59 -20.84 6.30 -8.40
C ALA A 59 -22.37 6.29 -8.54
N VAL A 60 -23.03 5.21 -8.13
CA VAL A 60 -24.50 5.12 -8.08
C VAL A 60 -25.07 6.07 -7.03
N HIS A 61 -24.43 6.18 -5.86
CA HIS A 61 -24.81 7.14 -4.83
C HIS A 61 -24.76 8.58 -5.35
N ASN A 62 -23.65 8.96 -6.01
CA ASN A 62 -23.48 10.27 -6.61
C ASN A 62 -24.51 10.56 -7.71
N LEU A 63 -24.87 9.55 -8.51
CA LEU A 63 -25.93 9.68 -9.52
C LEU A 63 -27.29 9.91 -8.85
N THR A 64 -27.63 9.12 -7.84
CA THR A 64 -28.91 9.20 -7.12
C THR A 64 -29.09 10.59 -6.50
N ALA A 65 -28.05 11.11 -5.87
CA ALA A 65 -28.07 12.43 -5.25
C ALA A 65 -28.23 13.60 -6.25
N LEU A 66 -27.96 13.39 -7.55
CA LEU A 66 -28.20 14.39 -8.60
C LEU A 66 -29.63 14.35 -9.16
N VAL A 67 -30.28 13.19 -9.12
CA VAL A 67 -31.58 12.99 -9.77
C VAL A 67 -32.74 13.01 -8.79
N ASP A 68 -32.48 12.68 -7.53
CA ASP A 68 -33.49 12.71 -6.47
C ASP A 68 -33.96 14.13 -6.22
N LYS A 69 -35.29 14.28 -6.15
CA LYS A 69 -35.94 15.54 -5.87
C LYS A 69 -36.23 15.66 -4.39
N ASP A 70 -35.99 16.84 -3.83
CA ASP A 70 -36.44 17.16 -2.47
C ASP A 70 -37.98 17.23 -2.39
N ASP A 71 -38.50 17.44 -1.17
CA ASP A 71 -39.95 17.56 -0.91
C ASP A 71 -40.61 18.71 -1.68
N GLN A 72 -39.83 19.64 -2.22
CA GLN A 72 -40.30 20.75 -3.07
C GLN A 72 -40.19 20.44 -4.57
N GLY A 73 -39.79 19.22 -4.94
CA GLY A 73 -39.66 18.78 -6.32
C GLY A 73 -38.39 19.28 -7.03
N GLN A 74 -37.44 19.88 -6.30
CA GLN A 74 -36.17 20.33 -6.86
C GLN A 74 -35.18 19.18 -6.84
N ALA A 75 -34.60 18.86 -7.99
CA ALA A 75 -33.52 17.88 -8.06
C ALA A 75 -32.34 18.35 -7.19
N GLY A 76 -31.67 17.40 -6.53
CA GLY A 76 -30.42 17.67 -5.85
C GLY A 76 -29.41 18.32 -6.80
N GLY A 77 -28.66 19.29 -6.28
CA GLY A 77 -27.62 19.98 -7.04
C GLY A 77 -26.28 19.22 -7.02
N PHE A 78 -25.37 19.62 -7.91
CA PHE A 78 -23.96 19.24 -7.79
C PHE A 78 -23.44 19.70 -6.42
N ARG A 79 -23.07 18.76 -5.56
CA ARG A 79 -22.43 19.08 -4.28
C ARG A 79 -20.96 18.64 -4.31
N ARG A 80 -20.06 19.52 -3.85
CA ARG A 80 -18.60 19.33 -3.94
C ARG A 80 -18.12 18.09 -3.17
N ASP A 81 -18.77 17.77 -2.06
CA ASP A 81 -18.62 16.55 -1.25
C ASP A 81 -18.90 15.26 -2.04
N HIS A 82 -19.69 15.31 -3.13
CA HIS A 82 -19.93 14.15 -4.00
C HIS A 82 -18.86 13.96 -5.08
N TYR A 83 -17.83 14.81 -5.15
CA TYR A 83 -16.79 14.76 -6.18
C TYR A 83 -15.36 14.96 -5.66
N VAL A 84 -15.21 15.29 -4.38
CA VAL A 84 -13.92 15.39 -3.70
C VAL A 84 -13.81 14.21 -2.74
N HIS A 85 -13.22 13.12 -3.23
CA HIS A 85 -13.13 11.85 -2.50
C HIS A 85 -11.69 11.41 -2.31
N PRO A 86 -10.86 12.20 -1.60
CA PRO A 86 -9.44 11.85 -1.44
C PRO A 86 -9.28 10.53 -0.68
N GLY A 87 -10.17 10.20 0.25
CA GLY A 87 -10.12 8.93 0.95
C GLY A 87 -10.46 7.75 0.05
N LEU A 88 -11.44 7.89 -0.86
CA LEU A 88 -11.70 6.88 -1.90
C LEU A 88 -10.55 6.77 -2.91
N ALA A 89 -9.91 7.89 -3.27
CA ALA A 89 -8.84 7.88 -4.27
C ALA A 89 -7.51 7.37 -3.71
N LEU A 90 -7.21 7.66 -2.44
CA LEU A 90 -5.89 7.54 -1.84
C LEU A 90 -5.87 6.76 -0.51
N GLY A 91 -7.00 6.70 0.20
CA GLY A 91 -7.12 6.18 1.56
C GLY A 91 -7.72 4.79 1.69
N TYR A 92 -8.20 4.19 0.59
CA TYR A 92 -8.65 2.80 0.60
C TYR A 92 -7.53 1.86 1.04
N ARG A 93 -7.92 0.72 1.59
CA ARG A 93 -7.00 -0.29 2.12
C ARG A 93 -7.33 -1.65 1.56
N TYR A 94 -6.30 -2.43 1.31
CA TYR A 94 -6.45 -3.86 1.09
C TYR A 94 -6.56 -4.56 2.44
N ASN A 95 -7.53 -5.46 2.60
CA ASN A 95 -7.70 -6.25 3.83
C ASN A 95 -7.34 -7.72 3.64
N ASN A 96 -7.23 -8.14 2.39
CA ASN A 96 -6.91 -9.49 1.97
C ASN A 96 -5.97 -9.40 0.76
N GLY A 97 -5.25 -10.49 0.47
CA GLY A 97 -4.30 -10.56 -0.64
C GLY A 97 -2.86 -10.65 -0.15
N ALA A 98 -1.95 -9.98 -0.86
CA ALA A 98 -0.53 -9.94 -0.53
C ALA A 98 -0.30 -8.96 0.62
N ILE A 99 -0.69 -9.36 1.83
CA ILE A 99 -0.52 -8.62 3.08
C ILE A 99 -0.22 -9.61 4.20
N SER A 100 0.83 -9.36 4.97
CA SER A 100 1.18 -10.14 6.16
C SER A 100 0.88 -9.33 7.42
N TYR A 101 0.13 -9.93 8.33
CA TYR A 101 -0.22 -9.35 9.64
C TYR A 101 0.48 -10.14 10.73
N LEU A 102 1.10 -9.44 11.69
CA LEU A 102 1.61 -10.09 12.89
C LEU A 102 0.46 -10.55 13.80
N PRO A 103 0.66 -11.58 14.64
CA PRO A 103 -0.36 -12.01 15.60
C PRO A 103 -0.87 -10.85 16.45
N GLY A 104 -2.20 -10.66 16.47
CA GLY A 104 -2.85 -9.58 17.22
C GLY A 104 -2.96 -8.23 16.50
N GLN A 105 -2.37 -8.08 15.30
CA GLN A 105 -2.68 -6.94 14.44
C GLN A 105 -4.08 -7.09 13.82
N ASN A 106 -4.87 -6.03 13.90
CA ASN A 106 -6.20 -5.99 13.31
C ASN A 106 -6.17 -5.37 11.91
N ARG A 107 -7.11 -5.80 11.08
CA ARG A 107 -7.44 -5.09 9.84
C ARG A 107 -8.13 -3.79 10.24
N GLU A 108 -7.55 -2.68 9.85
CA GLU A 108 -8.12 -1.36 10.13
C GLU A 108 -8.94 -0.89 8.93
N ASP A 109 -10.25 -0.85 9.10
CA ASP A 109 -11.24 -0.38 8.11
C ASP A 109 -11.69 1.08 8.35
N ASP A 110 -10.92 1.85 9.10
CA ASP A 110 -11.28 3.19 9.58
C ASP A 110 -10.96 4.32 8.58
N TRP A 111 -11.11 4.05 7.28
CA TRP A 111 -10.98 5.08 6.25
C TRP A 111 -12.37 5.58 5.81
N THR A 112 -12.43 6.82 5.31
CA THR A 112 -13.68 7.44 4.86
C THR A 112 -13.58 7.83 3.40
N VAL A 113 -14.71 8.04 2.72
CA VAL A 113 -14.73 8.49 1.32
C VAL A 113 -14.12 9.89 1.17
N GLY A 114 -14.48 10.80 2.08
CA GLY A 114 -14.20 12.23 1.96
C GLY A 114 -12.85 12.69 2.53
N GLU A 115 -12.20 11.89 3.38
CA GLU A 115 -10.95 12.28 4.05
C GLU A 115 -9.84 11.25 3.81
N TYR A 116 -8.67 11.75 3.43
CA TYR A 116 -7.45 10.95 3.35
C TYR A 116 -6.54 11.27 4.52
N ILE A 117 -6.30 10.28 5.37
CA ILE A 117 -5.33 10.33 6.46
C ILE A 117 -4.19 9.38 6.09
N GLN A 118 -2.97 9.91 6.02
CA GLN A 118 -1.79 9.09 5.72
C GLN A 118 -1.49 8.19 6.90
N THR A 119 -1.44 6.88 6.66
CA THR A 119 -1.08 5.89 7.68
C THR A 119 -0.27 4.77 7.01
N ALA A 120 0.73 4.27 7.71
CA ALA A 120 1.55 3.16 7.21
C ALA A 120 1.03 1.79 7.70
N VAL A 121 -0.29 1.61 7.77
CA VAL A 121 -0.90 0.34 8.20
C VAL A 121 -0.84 -0.70 7.08
N PRO A 122 -0.70 -2.01 7.38
CA PRO A 122 -0.73 -3.04 6.35
C PRO A 122 -2.01 -2.96 5.49
N GLY A 123 -1.81 -2.95 4.17
CA GLY A 123 -2.86 -2.76 3.18
C GLY A 123 -3.15 -1.31 2.79
N GLY A 124 -2.69 -0.33 3.57
CA GLY A 124 -2.74 1.08 3.21
C GLY A 124 -1.63 1.48 2.24
N ARG A 125 -1.76 2.66 1.62
CA ARG A 125 -0.68 3.24 0.81
C ARG A 125 0.40 3.82 1.71
N ALA A 126 1.66 3.60 1.34
CA ALA A 126 2.79 4.18 2.04
C ALA A 126 2.65 5.72 2.10
N PRO A 127 2.78 6.36 3.28
CA PRO A 127 2.71 7.80 3.39
C PRO A 127 3.72 8.53 2.50
N HIS A 128 3.26 9.60 1.86
CA HIS A 128 4.09 10.52 1.10
C HIS A 128 4.81 11.50 2.04
N LEU A 129 6.10 11.68 1.81
CA LEU A 129 6.88 12.80 2.31
C LEU A 129 7.97 13.17 1.31
N TRP A 130 8.44 14.41 1.37
CA TRP A 130 9.62 14.83 0.61
C TRP A 130 10.88 14.32 1.32
N VAL A 131 11.76 13.69 0.56
CA VAL A 131 13.02 13.14 1.07
C VAL A 131 14.20 13.67 0.27
N THR A 132 15.30 13.98 0.96
CA THR A 132 16.51 14.54 0.35
C THR A 132 17.67 13.57 0.50
N GLY A 133 18.30 13.22 -0.62
CA GLY A 133 19.43 12.32 -0.70
C GLY A 133 20.74 12.98 -0.26
N LYS A 134 21.79 12.18 -0.13
CA LYS A 134 23.14 12.65 0.26
C LYS A 134 23.79 13.57 -0.77
N ASP A 135 23.36 13.49 -2.02
CA ASP A 135 23.73 14.37 -3.12
C ASP A 135 22.94 15.70 -3.15
N GLY A 136 21.96 15.85 -2.25
CA GLY A 136 21.08 17.02 -2.17
C GLY A 136 19.85 16.95 -3.07
N GLU A 137 19.67 15.87 -3.84
CA GLU A 137 18.46 15.69 -4.66
C GLU A 137 17.24 15.46 -3.75
N THR A 138 16.12 16.12 -4.06
CA THR A 138 14.87 15.96 -3.31
C THR A 138 13.81 15.32 -4.19
N ILE A 139 13.27 14.19 -3.75
CA ILE A 139 12.27 13.39 -4.46
C ILE A 139 11.07 13.09 -3.56
N SER A 140 9.99 12.59 -4.16
CA SER A 140 8.88 12.00 -3.41
C SER A 140 9.30 10.66 -2.82
N SER A 141 8.95 10.38 -1.57
CA SER A 141 9.18 9.06 -0.97
C SER A 141 8.53 7.92 -1.76
N LEU A 142 7.46 8.19 -2.52
CA LEU A 142 6.75 7.17 -3.30
C LEU A 142 7.58 6.63 -4.47
N GLU A 143 8.55 7.41 -4.96
CA GLU A 143 9.46 7.00 -6.05
C GLU A 143 10.43 5.90 -5.59
N LEU A 144 10.54 5.66 -4.28
CA LEU A 144 11.40 4.63 -3.72
C LEU A 144 10.87 3.21 -3.97
N PHE A 145 9.58 3.04 -4.29
CA PHE A 145 8.90 1.74 -4.20
C PHE A 145 8.60 1.06 -5.53
N GLU A 146 8.83 1.67 -6.69
CA GLU A 146 8.23 1.22 -7.96
C GLU A 146 8.75 -0.12 -8.52
N ARG A 147 9.84 -0.68 -7.98
CA ARG A 147 10.60 -1.76 -8.64
C ARG A 147 10.76 -3.03 -7.84
N GLU A 148 10.80 -2.91 -6.52
CA GLU A 148 11.19 -3.96 -5.60
C GLU A 148 10.49 -3.73 -4.25
N PHE A 149 10.53 -4.75 -3.39
CA PHE A 149 10.08 -4.57 -2.02
C PHE A 149 11.09 -3.70 -1.26
N VAL A 150 10.59 -2.78 -0.44
CA VAL A 150 11.42 -1.88 0.34
C VAL A 150 11.05 -1.98 1.80
N LEU A 151 12.00 -2.41 2.63
CA LEU A 151 11.92 -2.25 4.08
C LEU A 151 12.39 -0.85 4.45
N LEU A 152 11.50 -0.05 5.00
CA LEU A 152 11.76 1.28 5.53
C LEU A 152 11.99 1.21 7.03
N ALA A 153 13.06 1.86 7.50
CA ALA A 153 13.36 2.01 8.91
C ALA A 153 13.96 3.41 9.20
N THR A 154 13.99 3.78 10.48
CA THR A 154 14.86 4.88 10.93
C THR A 154 16.34 4.47 10.77
N PRO A 155 17.31 5.40 10.82
CA PRO A 155 18.73 5.05 10.79
C PRO A 155 19.11 4.07 11.91
N GLU A 156 18.54 4.24 13.11
CA GLU A 156 18.70 3.29 14.23
C GLU A 156 18.18 1.91 13.86
N GLY A 157 16.91 1.79 13.41
CA GLY A 157 16.34 0.53 12.97
C GLY A 157 17.11 -0.11 11.83
N GLY A 158 17.61 0.68 10.88
CA GLY A 158 18.42 0.20 9.76
C GLY A 158 19.67 -0.57 10.19
N THR A 159 20.32 -0.15 11.27
CA THR A 159 21.47 -0.91 11.81
C THR A 159 21.07 -2.30 12.27
N THR A 160 19.87 -2.47 12.81
CA THR A 160 19.35 -3.77 13.28
C THR A 160 18.83 -4.64 12.14
N TRP A 161 18.15 -4.06 11.14
CA TRP A 161 17.51 -4.79 10.05
C TRP A 161 18.47 -5.18 8.92
N ALA A 162 19.66 -4.58 8.83
CA ALA A 162 20.57 -4.79 7.70
C ALA A 162 20.98 -6.26 7.47
N ALA A 163 21.12 -7.06 8.54
CA ALA A 163 21.39 -8.50 8.43
C ALA A 163 20.13 -9.28 8.03
N ALA A 164 19.03 -9.05 8.74
CA ALA A 164 17.74 -9.70 8.49
C ALA A 164 17.23 -9.52 7.06
N VAL A 165 17.37 -8.31 6.50
CA VAL A 165 17.00 -8.02 5.10
C VAL A 165 17.82 -8.84 4.11
N LYS A 166 19.14 -8.97 4.33
CA LYS A 166 20.01 -9.76 3.44
C LYS A 166 19.67 -11.24 3.50
N GLU A 167 19.44 -11.75 4.70
CA GLU A 167 19.06 -13.15 4.92
C GLU A 167 17.72 -13.47 4.27
N ALA A 168 16.68 -12.66 4.54
CA ALA A 168 15.36 -12.83 3.94
C ALA A 168 15.37 -12.70 2.40
N ALA A 169 16.16 -11.78 1.84
CA ALA A 169 16.31 -11.64 0.39
C ALA A 169 16.98 -12.87 -0.26
N ILE A 170 17.95 -13.50 0.42
CA ILE A 170 18.59 -14.73 -0.05
C ILE A 170 17.60 -15.90 0.03
N GLU A 171 16.89 -16.04 1.14
CA GLU A 171 15.95 -17.15 1.39
C GLU A 171 14.78 -17.13 0.40
N THR A 172 14.13 -15.98 0.24
CA THR A 172 12.94 -15.86 -0.61
C THR A 172 13.27 -15.67 -2.09
N GLN A 173 14.53 -15.34 -2.42
CA GLN A 173 14.98 -14.97 -3.76
C GLN A 173 14.22 -13.78 -4.38
N ALA A 174 13.44 -13.05 -3.58
CA ALA A 174 12.67 -11.90 -4.00
C ALA A 174 13.50 -10.60 -3.88
N PRO A 175 13.26 -9.61 -4.77
CA PRO A 175 13.96 -8.34 -4.71
C PRO A 175 13.51 -7.56 -3.48
N LEU A 176 14.41 -7.40 -2.52
CA LEU A 176 14.15 -6.74 -1.25
C LEU A 176 15.33 -5.81 -0.90
N ARG A 177 15.00 -4.57 -0.56
CA ARG A 177 15.97 -3.52 -0.24
C ARG A 177 15.65 -2.86 1.09
N LEU A 178 16.68 -2.57 1.87
CA LEU A 178 16.59 -1.70 3.05
C LEU A 178 16.80 -0.24 2.62
N ILE A 179 15.94 0.66 3.08
CA ILE A 179 16.14 2.11 2.99
C ILE A 179 15.92 2.73 4.36
N THR A 180 16.85 3.59 4.76
CA THR A 180 16.74 4.37 6.00
C THR A 180 16.36 5.81 5.72
N ILE A 181 15.34 6.32 6.45
CA ILE A 181 14.89 7.72 6.36
C ILE A 181 15.05 8.38 7.74
N GLY A 182 15.82 9.46 7.79
CA GLY A 182 16.13 10.22 9.00
C GLY A 182 17.55 10.80 8.97
N GLU A 183 17.92 11.52 10.03
CA GLU A 183 19.25 12.11 10.14
C GLU A 183 20.34 11.03 10.09
N GLY A 184 21.26 11.11 9.10
CA GLY A 184 22.32 10.12 8.89
C GLY A 184 21.89 8.86 8.12
N GLY A 185 20.62 8.74 7.71
CA GLY A 185 20.12 7.66 6.86
C GLY A 185 20.53 7.80 5.39
N ASP A 186 19.93 6.97 4.54
CA ASP A 186 20.06 7.07 3.08
C ASP A 186 19.39 8.36 2.57
N TRP A 187 18.29 8.73 3.21
CA TRP A 187 17.53 9.95 2.93
C TRP A 187 17.23 10.72 4.21
N ALA A 188 17.28 12.05 4.15
CA ALA A 188 16.75 12.93 5.19
C ALA A 188 15.28 13.27 4.89
N ALA A 189 14.42 13.28 5.91
CA ALA A 189 13.04 13.73 5.77
C ALA A 189 12.98 15.27 5.75
N ALA A 190 12.44 15.86 4.68
CA ALA A 190 12.49 17.31 4.46
C ALA A 190 11.23 18.05 4.96
N SER A 191 10.08 17.40 4.94
CA SER A 191 8.78 18.04 5.21
C SER A 191 8.13 17.65 6.53
N GLU A 192 8.33 16.42 6.99
CA GLU A 192 7.65 15.85 8.16
C GLU A 192 8.58 14.85 8.88
N ASP A 193 8.30 14.56 10.15
CA ASP A 193 8.99 13.50 10.88
C ASP A 193 8.54 12.13 10.34
N PHE A 194 9.45 11.46 9.64
CA PHE A 194 9.24 10.13 9.07
C PHE A 194 8.76 9.12 10.11
N SER A 195 9.39 9.08 11.29
CA SER A 195 9.07 8.11 12.33
C SER A 195 7.65 8.31 12.85
N LYS A 196 7.24 9.57 13.04
CA LYS A 196 5.87 9.91 13.46
C LYS A 196 4.84 9.57 12.39
N LEU A 197 5.11 9.91 11.13
CA LEU A 197 4.20 9.69 10.01
C LEU A 197 4.00 8.19 9.70
N TYR A 198 5.06 7.39 9.77
CA TYR A 198 5.00 5.93 9.60
C TYR A 198 4.65 5.18 10.90
N GLY A 199 4.48 5.90 12.02
CA GLY A 199 4.16 5.32 13.33
C GLY A 199 5.23 4.35 13.84
N LEU A 200 6.50 4.67 13.61
CA LEU A 200 7.67 3.87 13.99
C LEU A 200 8.28 4.36 15.30
N THR A 201 8.72 3.42 16.12
CA THR A 201 9.50 3.67 17.34
C THR A 201 10.73 2.74 17.38
N GLY A 202 11.88 3.26 17.80
CA GLY A 202 13.13 2.49 17.93
C GLY A 202 13.49 1.71 16.67
N SER A 203 13.54 0.37 16.79
CA SER A 203 13.91 -0.57 15.73
C SER A 203 12.76 -1.02 14.83
N GLN A 204 11.56 -0.45 14.93
CA GLN A 204 10.44 -0.87 14.09
C GLN A 204 10.68 -0.55 12.61
N ALA A 205 10.05 -1.33 11.72
CA ALA A 205 10.16 -1.15 10.27
C ALA A 205 8.82 -1.37 9.54
N VAL A 206 8.73 -0.83 8.32
CA VAL A 206 7.58 -1.00 7.42
C VAL A 206 8.06 -1.58 6.10
N LEU A 207 7.43 -2.66 5.63
CA LEU A 207 7.71 -3.24 4.33
C LEU A 207 6.69 -2.75 3.30
N VAL A 208 7.18 -2.09 2.27
CA VAL A 208 6.39 -1.52 1.18
C VAL A 208 6.57 -2.36 -0.09
N ARG A 209 5.45 -2.66 -0.74
CA ARG A 209 5.35 -3.43 -1.99
C ARG A 209 5.74 -2.60 -3.21
N PRO A 210 6.01 -3.25 -4.36
CA PRO A 210 6.29 -2.57 -5.61
C PRO A 210 5.20 -1.58 -6.10
N ASP A 211 3.95 -1.75 -5.66
CA ASP A 211 2.82 -0.86 -5.98
C ASP A 211 2.58 0.23 -4.92
N GLY A 212 3.54 0.43 -4.01
CA GLY A 212 3.51 1.49 -3.00
C GLY A 212 2.55 1.23 -1.82
N HIS A 213 2.00 0.02 -1.69
CA HIS A 213 1.18 -0.35 -0.54
C HIS A 213 2.04 -1.01 0.53
N VAL A 214 1.71 -0.77 1.81
CA VAL A 214 2.35 -1.44 2.93
C VAL A 214 1.93 -2.90 2.94
N GLY A 215 2.88 -3.81 2.81
CA GLY A 215 2.64 -5.25 2.86
C GLY A 215 2.74 -5.82 4.27
N TRP A 216 3.55 -5.22 5.15
CA TRP A 216 3.83 -5.73 6.49
C TRP A 216 4.50 -4.68 7.37
N ARG A 217 4.48 -4.87 8.69
CA ARG A 217 5.21 -4.07 9.67
C ARG A 217 5.90 -4.98 10.68
N GLY A 218 7.17 -4.69 10.98
CA GLY A 218 7.99 -5.43 11.93
C GLY A 218 8.25 -4.64 13.20
N GLU A 219 8.24 -5.32 14.35
CA GLU A 219 8.51 -4.69 15.65
C GLU A 219 10.02 -4.64 15.97
N THR A 220 10.68 -5.76 15.79
CA THR A 220 12.11 -5.98 16.06
C THR A 220 12.74 -6.76 14.93
N ALA A 221 14.03 -6.49 14.66
CA ALA A 221 14.74 -7.15 13.56
C ALA A 221 14.77 -8.68 13.73
N ASP A 222 14.09 -9.38 12.83
CA ASP A 222 14.04 -10.85 12.75
C ASP A 222 14.01 -11.27 11.27
N ALA A 223 15.01 -12.04 10.85
CA ALA A 223 15.16 -12.51 9.48
C ALA A 223 14.07 -13.51 9.09
N ALA A 224 13.71 -14.42 10.01
CA ALA A 224 12.74 -15.46 9.75
C ALA A 224 11.32 -14.88 9.68
N GLU A 225 10.99 -13.93 10.57
CA GLU A 225 9.71 -13.23 10.51
C GLU A 225 9.56 -12.41 9.22
N LEU A 226 10.63 -11.72 8.80
CA LEU A 226 10.64 -10.99 7.53
C LEU A 226 10.54 -11.92 6.32
N ALA A 227 11.23 -13.08 6.33
CA ALA A 227 11.12 -14.08 5.28
C ALA A 227 9.69 -14.65 5.18
N GLN A 228 9.05 -14.94 6.32
CA GLN A 228 7.63 -15.36 6.36
C GLN A 228 6.71 -14.29 5.78
N ALA A 229 6.93 -13.02 6.12
CA ALA A 229 6.16 -11.93 5.55
C ALA A 229 6.37 -11.85 4.04
N MET A 230 7.62 -11.97 3.57
CA MET A 230 7.94 -11.97 2.15
C MET A 230 7.30 -13.15 1.41
N ASP A 231 7.28 -14.36 1.97
CA ASP A 231 6.60 -15.52 1.38
C ASP A 231 5.10 -15.26 1.17
N VAL A 232 4.42 -14.68 2.16
CA VAL A 232 3.02 -14.26 2.02
C VAL A 232 2.86 -13.22 0.90
N LEU A 233 3.78 -12.25 0.83
CA LEU A 233 3.75 -11.17 -0.17
C LEU A 233 4.11 -11.63 -1.58
N THR A 234 4.81 -12.76 -1.74
CA THR A 234 5.21 -13.35 -3.03
C THR A 234 4.36 -14.57 -3.40
N GLY A 235 3.37 -14.94 -2.58
CA GLY A 235 2.50 -16.09 -2.80
C GLY A 235 3.17 -17.44 -2.56
N CYS A 236 4.42 -17.44 -2.07
CA CYS A 236 5.15 -18.65 -1.77
C CYS A 236 4.51 -19.36 -0.56
N PRO A 237 4.32 -20.69 -0.61
CA PRO A 237 3.86 -21.42 0.55
C PRO A 237 4.91 -21.28 1.67
N GLN A 238 4.47 -20.89 2.88
CA GLN A 238 5.35 -20.82 4.06
C GLN A 238 6.15 -22.12 4.13
N MET A 239 7.47 -22.02 3.91
CA MET A 239 8.33 -23.13 4.26
C MET A 239 8.18 -23.34 5.76
N ALA A 240 8.01 -24.58 6.21
CA ALA A 240 7.95 -24.87 7.64
C ALA A 240 9.29 -24.46 8.26
N HIS A 241 9.37 -23.26 8.83
CA HIS A 241 10.54 -22.79 9.53
C HIS A 241 10.76 -23.73 10.72
N PRO A 242 11.94 -24.38 10.84
CA PRO A 242 12.22 -25.20 12.01
C PRO A 242 12.19 -24.29 13.25
N ALA A 243 11.42 -24.72 14.25
CA ALA A 243 11.29 -24.08 15.55
C ALA A 243 12.60 -24.05 16.34
#